data_AF-A0A7W9LL80-F1
#
_entry.id   AF-A0A7W9LL80-F1
#
_cell.length_a   1.000
_cell.length_b   1.000
_cell.length_c   1.000
_cell.angle_alpha   90.00
_cell.angle_beta   90.00
_cell.angle_gamma   90.00
#
_symmetry.space_group_name_H-M   'P 1'
#
loop_
_entity.id
_entity.type
_entity.pdbx_description
1 polymer ?
#
loop_
_entity_poly.entity_id
_entity_poly.type
_entity_poly.pdbx_seq_one_letter_code
_entity_poly.pdbx_strand_id
1 'polypeptide(L)'
;MRIDRRTLLAGGLAAGAVLALQPAQTFAQPLWTGRAAGASRRSALFPGVHLVHGDLHNHSHLSDGMGDPTQLYTTLRAAGIDVAALTDHTVGASAFDRDVCAPVPSTVGERNPCRELFGLGEDGWQLVRSLADDADAPARYTALSGFEWSSPYLGHMNVWFSEEWVDPLRTGGLTADGLASIGLPVELLAVLLRTEFGALLTEAEIAGFLASVRDQEPAGMRRLYDWMLRRPGHAQGGGSDALVGFNHPNREPDVFDGFRYDERVADRVVSLELFNRRDDYLFEGVRDGMASPLVACLNAGWRVGIIGVTDEHDPNWGSAAGKGRAGIWLRTLTRLGVREALLSRRLFATREAGLALAATADGVPMGQPVPEPTGDVTFEVDLDLGPDLAGTPVTIQVLRPGPQVPAVADIVSATAGGPEPIRFSVPLDPADGDWVVLRVSDPSHPNDAPAPFEHPCNDRGLAYSSPWWLGGARRPAAATVARGAHRTRRMSAHDLAWWGHAH
;
A
#
# COMPACT_ATOMS: atom_id res chain seq x y z
N MET A 1 -48.98 29.32 -3.81
CA MET A 1 -48.22 30.05 -4.83
C MET A 1 -47.16 29.12 -5.38
N ARG A 2 -47.39 28.56 -6.59
CA ARG A 2 -46.46 27.65 -7.28
C ARG A 2 -45.36 28.50 -7.93
N ILE A 3 -44.09 28.14 -7.73
CA ILE A 3 -42.98 28.71 -8.49
C ILE A 3 -42.62 27.70 -9.59
N ASP A 4 -42.71 28.16 -10.83
CA ASP A 4 -42.59 27.39 -12.07
C ASP A 4 -41.11 27.23 -12.50
N ARG A 5 -40.83 26.13 -13.24
CA ARG A 5 -39.51 25.64 -13.67
C ARG A 5 -38.85 26.46 -14.80
N ARG A 6 -39.23 27.73 -15.01
CA ARG A 6 -38.76 28.55 -16.14
C ARG A 6 -37.98 29.83 -15.80
N THR A 7 -37.60 30.04 -14.54
CA THR A 7 -36.79 31.20 -14.12
C THR A 7 -35.34 30.86 -13.77
N LEU A 8 -34.78 29.77 -14.33
CA LEU A 8 -33.41 29.29 -14.04
C LEU A 8 -32.44 29.37 -15.24
N LEU A 9 -32.75 30.17 -16.26
CA LEU A 9 -31.89 30.36 -17.42
C LEU A 9 -31.91 31.83 -17.89
N ALA A 10 -31.29 32.71 -17.10
CA ALA A 10 -30.85 34.04 -17.57
C ALA A 10 -29.84 34.60 -16.55
N GLY A 11 -28.57 34.29 -16.75
CA GLY A 11 -27.49 34.76 -15.89
C GLY A 11 -26.13 34.26 -16.38
N GLY A 12 -25.85 34.47 -17.67
CA GLY A 12 -24.55 34.20 -18.26
C GLY A 12 -23.50 35.23 -17.85
N LEU A 13 -22.27 34.73 -17.70
CA LEU A 13 -20.99 35.42 -17.94
C LEU A 13 -20.63 36.59 -17.02
N ALA A 14 -19.97 36.23 -15.91
CA ALA A 14 -18.79 36.94 -15.43
C ALA A 14 -17.83 35.92 -14.79
N ALA A 15 -17.13 35.15 -15.63
CA ALA A 15 -15.95 34.39 -15.22
C ALA A 15 -14.79 35.38 -15.00
N GLY A 16 -14.81 36.06 -13.86
CA GLY A 16 -13.64 36.74 -13.33
C GLY A 16 -12.70 35.69 -12.75
N ALA A 17 -11.56 35.48 -13.40
CA ALA A 17 -10.49 34.64 -12.89
C ALA A 17 -9.99 35.20 -11.55
N VAL A 18 -10.49 34.63 -10.45
CA VAL A 18 -9.77 34.68 -9.19
C VAL A 18 -8.60 33.73 -9.37
N LEU A 19 -7.44 34.28 -9.74
CA LEU A 19 -6.15 33.67 -9.42
C LEU A 19 -6.10 33.60 -7.90
N ALA A 20 -6.65 32.52 -7.34
CA ALA A 20 -6.40 32.17 -5.96
C ALA A 20 -4.88 31.98 -5.87
N LEU A 21 -4.20 32.94 -5.23
CA LEU A 21 -2.83 32.80 -4.81
C LEU A 21 -2.78 31.50 -4.00
N GLN A 22 -2.31 30.42 -4.62
CA GLN A 22 -2.05 29.20 -3.89
C GLN A 22 -1.03 29.57 -2.81
N PRO A 23 -1.31 29.33 -1.52
CA PRO A 23 -0.37 29.66 -0.46
C PRO A 23 0.96 29.00 -0.78
N ALA A 24 2.06 29.74 -0.59
CA ALA A 24 3.40 29.23 -0.83
C ALA A 24 3.58 27.93 -0.02
N GLN A 25 3.74 26.80 -0.72
CA GLN A 25 3.95 25.52 -0.06
C GLN A 25 5.35 25.49 0.52
N THR A 26 5.42 25.31 1.83
CA THR A 26 6.70 25.13 2.53
C THR A 26 6.87 23.63 2.69
N PHE A 27 7.56 23.01 1.76
CA PHE A 27 7.95 21.61 1.88
C PHE A 27 8.84 21.43 3.13
N ALA A 28 8.90 20.20 3.66
CA ALA A 28 9.93 19.85 4.63
C ALA A 28 11.32 20.25 4.10
N GLN A 29 12.33 20.28 4.98
CA GLN A 29 13.74 20.44 4.61
C GLN A 29 14.07 19.62 3.34
N PRO A 30 15.06 20.03 2.50
CA PRO A 30 15.47 19.24 1.33
C PRO A 30 15.54 17.75 1.70
N LEU A 31 14.95 16.87 0.86
CA LEU A 31 14.92 15.43 1.11
C LEU A 31 16.33 14.97 1.45
N TRP A 32 16.59 14.66 2.71
CA TRP A 32 17.87 14.13 3.11
C TRP A 32 17.79 12.63 2.95
N THR A 33 18.58 12.07 2.04
CA THR A 33 18.49 10.67 1.62
C THR A 33 19.23 9.72 2.56
N GLY A 34 19.64 10.18 3.74
CA GLY A 34 20.62 9.47 4.57
C GLY A 34 22.07 9.56 4.06
N ARG A 35 22.28 9.97 2.80
CA ARG A 35 23.59 10.00 2.13
C ARG A 35 23.86 11.33 1.41
N ALA A 36 22.84 12.01 0.91
CA ALA A 36 22.92 13.14 -0.02
C ALA A 36 21.66 14.02 0.01
N ALA A 37 21.66 15.13 -0.73
CA ALA A 37 20.43 15.84 -1.09
C ALA A 37 19.65 15.05 -2.15
N GLY A 38 18.35 14.88 -1.96
CA GLY A 38 17.45 14.23 -2.92
C GLY A 38 17.03 15.14 -4.07
N ALA A 39 16.24 14.61 -5.00
CA ALA A 39 15.71 15.32 -6.15
C ALA A 39 14.91 16.57 -5.76
N SER A 40 14.77 17.51 -6.70
CA SER A 40 14.14 18.82 -6.48
C SER A 40 12.62 18.79 -6.24
N ARG A 41 12.01 17.59 -6.16
CA ARG A 41 10.56 17.34 -6.00
C ARG A 41 9.69 18.01 -7.07
N ARG A 42 10.28 18.43 -8.18
CA ARG A 42 9.61 19.05 -9.32
C ARG A 42 9.75 18.13 -10.51
N SER A 43 8.73 18.10 -11.35
CA SER A 43 8.80 17.40 -12.62
C SER A 43 9.05 18.38 -13.77
N ALA A 44 9.95 18.01 -14.67
CA ALA A 44 10.11 18.65 -15.98
C ALA A 44 8.90 18.40 -16.89
N LEU A 45 8.24 17.24 -16.76
CA LEU A 45 7.05 16.87 -17.54
C LEU A 45 5.77 17.56 -17.05
N PHE A 46 5.66 17.80 -15.74
CA PHE A 46 4.43 18.32 -15.13
C PHE A 46 4.66 19.59 -14.31
N PRO A 47 4.70 20.77 -14.96
CA PRO A 47 4.78 22.04 -14.26
C PRO A 47 3.63 22.21 -13.24
N GLY A 48 3.97 22.58 -12.00
CA GLY A 48 3.00 22.78 -10.92
C GLY A 48 2.53 21.49 -10.22
N VAL A 49 3.16 20.35 -10.51
CA VAL A 49 3.06 19.13 -9.72
C VAL A 49 4.31 18.98 -8.86
N HIS A 50 4.11 18.57 -7.61
CA HIS A 50 5.16 18.23 -6.67
C HIS A 50 5.23 16.71 -6.52
N LEU A 51 6.45 16.18 -6.57
CA LEU A 51 6.78 14.78 -6.37
C LEU A 51 7.25 14.63 -4.92
N VAL A 52 6.37 14.23 -4.02
CA VAL A 52 6.66 14.11 -2.59
C VAL A 52 6.86 12.65 -2.19
N HIS A 53 7.54 12.41 -1.07
CA HIS A 53 7.68 11.06 -0.53
C HIS A 53 6.72 10.81 0.62
N GLY A 54 6.17 9.61 0.64
CA GLY A 54 5.34 9.11 1.71
C GLY A 54 5.83 7.79 2.27
N ASP A 55 5.44 7.54 3.52
CA ASP A 55 5.54 6.24 4.17
C ASP A 55 4.19 5.89 4.78
N LEU A 56 3.45 5.02 4.10
CA LEU A 56 2.03 4.79 4.35
C LEU A 56 1.74 3.53 5.16
N HIS A 57 2.79 2.87 5.68
CA HIS A 57 2.71 1.60 6.40
C HIS A 57 3.75 1.55 7.52
N ASN A 58 3.33 1.76 8.77
CA ASN A 58 4.19 1.81 9.95
C ASN A 58 3.47 1.27 11.19
N HIS A 59 4.24 0.70 12.12
CA HIS A 59 3.75 0.06 13.33
C HIS A 59 4.33 0.72 14.58
N SER A 60 3.62 0.57 15.69
CA SER A 60 3.99 1.07 17.01
C SER A 60 3.59 0.07 18.09
N HIS A 61 3.74 0.48 19.36
CA HIS A 61 3.26 -0.28 20.51
C HIS A 61 1.73 -0.47 20.61
N LEU A 62 0.96 0.05 19.65
CA LEU A 62 -0.46 -0.28 19.55
C LEU A 62 -0.71 -1.62 18.86
N SER A 63 0.32 -2.20 18.22
CA SER A 63 0.36 -3.57 17.74
C SER A 63 1.72 -4.23 18.05
N ASP A 64 2.44 -4.71 17.04
CA ASP A 64 3.69 -5.46 17.19
C ASP A 64 4.95 -4.61 16.93
N GLY A 65 4.77 -3.30 16.71
CA GLY A 65 5.87 -2.33 16.67
C GLY A 65 6.45 -2.07 18.05
N MET A 66 7.70 -1.60 18.09
CA MET A 66 8.47 -1.37 19.31
C MET A 66 8.64 0.12 19.64
N GLY A 67 7.99 1.00 18.88
CA GLY A 67 8.08 2.44 19.05
C GLY A 67 6.87 3.05 19.74
N ASP A 68 7.10 4.16 20.43
CA ASP A 68 6.04 4.99 21.01
C ASP A 68 5.24 5.70 19.89
N PRO A 69 3.92 5.44 19.74
CA PRO A 69 3.11 6.03 18.67
C PRO A 69 3.16 7.56 18.65
N THR A 70 3.38 8.22 19.80
CA THR A 70 3.42 9.68 19.88
C THR A 70 4.61 10.31 19.14
N GLN A 71 5.66 9.52 18.86
CA GLN A 71 6.88 10.00 18.20
C GLN A 71 6.88 9.83 16.69
N LEU A 72 5.95 9.04 16.12
CA LEU A 72 6.03 8.58 14.73
C LEU A 72 6.06 9.72 13.72
N TYR A 73 5.06 10.61 13.74
CA TYR A 73 4.95 11.68 12.75
C TYR A 73 6.11 12.69 12.84
N THR A 74 6.54 13.00 14.06
CA THR A 74 7.71 13.87 14.29
C THR A 74 8.97 13.25 13.70
N THR A 75 9.17 11.94 13.92
CA THR A 75 10.34 11.20 13.46
C THR A 75 10.37 11.09 11.93
N LEU A 76 9.26 10.67 11.31
CA LEU A 76 9.16 10.56 9.85
C LEU A 76 9.33 11.92 9.16
N ARG A 77 8.74 12.98 9.72
CA ARG A 77 8.92 14.34 9.20
C ARG A 77 10.37 14.80 9.28
N ALA A 78 11.06 14.50 10.38
CA ALA A 78 12.49 14.81 10.52
C ALA A 78 13.35 14.02 9.53
N ALA A 79 12.92 12.81 9.15
CA ALA A 79 13.54 11.98 8.11
C ALA A 79 13.20 12.42 6.67
N GLY A 80 12.48 13.54 6.48
CA GLY A 80 12.16 14.10 5.17
C GLY A 80 10.94 13.50 4.48
N ILE A 81 10.15 12.66 5.17
CA ILE A 81 8.87 12.17 4.68
C ILE A 81 7.83 13.29 4.74
N ASP A 82 7.01 13.43 3.69
CA ASP A 82 6.00 14.48 3.57
C ASP A 82 4.59 14.02 3.92
N VAL A 83 4.33 12.73 3.66
CA VAL A 83 3.05 12.08 3.89
C VAL A 83 3.29 10.82 4.70
N ALA A 84 2.73 10.71 5.89
CA ALA A 84 2.91 9.53 6.73
C ALA A 84 1.58 8.96 7.20
N ALA A 85 1.55 7.66 7.42
CA ALA A 85 0.47 6.99 8.13
C ALA A 85 1.02 6.07 9.22
N LEU A 86 0.41 6.13 10.39
CA LEU A 86 0.49 5.05 11.38
C LEU A 86 -0.63 4.06 11.12
N THR A 87 -0.29 2.79 11.00
CA THR A 87 -1.18 1.72 10.51
C THR A 87 -0.99 0.43 11.29
N ASP A 88 -0.99 0.53 12.63
CA ASP A 88 -0.91 -0.65 13.50
C ASP A 88 -1.92 -1.75 13.11
N HIS A 89 -1.54 -3.01 13.34
CA HIS A 89 -2.37 -4.16 13.03
C HIS A 89 -3.72 -4.12 13.77
N THR A 90 -4.78 -4.49 13.07
CA THR A 90 -6.07 -4.87 13.64
C THR A 90 -6.25 -6.37 13.38
N VAL A 91 -6.51 -7.13 14.44
CA VAL A 91 -6.56 -8.61 14.37
C VAL A 91 -7.85 -9.15 14.98
N GLY A 92 -8.02 -8.95 16.29
CA GLY A 92 -9.15 -9.51 17.03
C GLY A 92 -9.51 -8.77 18.32
N ALA A 93 -8.95 -7.58 18.55
CA ALA A 93 -9.24 -6.75 19.71
C ALA A 93 -10.75 -6.42 19.85
N SER A 94 -11.52 -6.45 18.76
CA SER A 94 -12.95 -6.12 18.79
C SER A 94 -13.84 -7.17 19.47
N ALA A 95 -13.25 -8.30 19.91
CA ALA A 95 -13.90 -9.32 20.72
C ALA A 95 -14.14 -8.90 22.17
N PHE A 96 -13.47 -7.84 22.63
CA PHE A 96 -13.47 -7.43 24.03
C PHE A 96 -14.09 -6.04 24.19
N ASP A 97 -14.90 -5.87 25.24
CA ASP A 97 -15.51 -4.59 25.60
C ASP A 97 -14.56 -3.64 26.36
N ARG A 98 -13.30 -4.07 26.55
CA ARG A 98 -12.24 -3.34 27.24
C ARG A 98 -10.90 -3.57 26.57
N ASP A 99 -9.94 -2.69 26.82
CA ASP A 99 -8.55 -2.92 26.45
C ASP A 99 -7.91 -3.98 27.35
N VAL A 100 -7.87 -5.23 26.86
CA VAL A 100 -7.29 -6.37 27.59
C VAL A 100 -5.77 -6.30 27.72
N CYS A 101 -5.11 -5.50 26.87
CA CYS A 101 -3.66 -5.36 26.85
C CYS A 101 -3.15 -4.16 27.66
N ALA A 102 -4.02 -3.28 28.15
CA ALA A 102 -3.63 -2.14 28.98
C ALA A 102 -2.73 -2.49 30.18
N PRO A 103 -2.87 -3.64 30.88
CA PRO A 103 -1.98 -4.01 31.98
C PRO A 103 -0.56 -4.42 31.55
N VAL A 104 -0.33 -4.68 30.26
CA VAL A 104 0.98 -5.05 29.72
C VAL A 104 1.72 -3.78 29.31
N PRO A 105 2.80 -3.39 30.02
CA PRO A 105 3.50 -2.15 29.72
C PRO A 105 4.18 -2.23 28.35
N SER A 106 4.22 -1.09 27.66
CA SER A 106 4.99 -0.94 26.43
C SER A 106 6.32 -0.27 26.75
N THR A 107 7.42 -0.92 26.38
CA THR A 107 8.80 -0.42 26.55
C THR A 107 9.41 -0.18 25.18
N VAL A 108 9.95 1.02 24.94
CA VAL A 108 10.58 1.35 23.63
C VAL A 108 11.73 0.40 23.35
N GLY A 109 11.71 -0.21 22.17
CA GLY A 109 12.68 -1.24 21.76
C GLY A 109 12.28 -2.67 22.15
N GLU A 110 11.13 -2.87 22.79
CA GLU A 110 10.57 -4.18 23.11
C GLU A 110 9.18 -4.34 22.51
N ARG A 111 8.85 -5.57 22.08
CA ARG A 111 7.51 -5.94 21.62
C ARG A 111 6.55 -6.09 22.78
N ASN A 112 5.27 -5.78 22.55
CA ASN A 112 4.20 -6.06 23.50
C ASN A 112 3.45 -7.34 23.05
N PRO A 113 3.63 -8.49 23.72
CA PRO A 113 3.10 -9.77 23.24
C PRO A 113 1.56 -9.83 23.22
N CYS A 114 0.88 -9.02 24.05
CA CYS A 114 -0.58 -8.94 24.00
C CYS A 114 -1.05 -8.14 22.78
N ARG A 115 -0.36 -7.05 22.45
CA ARG A 115 -0.69 -6.22 21.28
C ARG A 115 -0.31 -6.87 19.96
N GLU A 116 0.77 -7.65 19.94
CA GLU A 116 1.12 -8.52 18.81
C GLU A 116 -0.01 -9.52 18.53
N LEU A 117 -0.70 -10.01 19.58
CA LEU A 117 -1.81 -10.94 19.43
C LEU A 117 -3.12 -10.30 18.97
N PHE A 118 -3.56 -9.28 19.68
CA PHE A 118 -4.91 -8.74 19.48
C PHE A 118 -4.94 -7.52 18.55
N GLY A 119 -3.80 -6.87 18.38
CA GLY A 119 -3.66 -5.62 17.65
C GLY A 119 -4.27 -4.42 18.37
N LEU A 120 -4.44 -3.37 17.60
CA LEU A 120 -5.10 -2.12 17.93
C LEU A 120 -6.60 -2.35 18.13
N GLY A 121 -7.11 -1.85 19.27
CA GLY A 121 -8.54 -1.77 19.58
C GLY A 121 -9.08 -0.34 19.50
N GLU A 122 -10.29 -0.11 20.04
CA GLU A 122 -10.97 1.19 19.96
C GLU A 122 -10.15 2.35 20.52
N ASP A 123 -9.60 2.22 21.74
CA ASP A 123 -8.80 3.28 22.35
C ASP A 123 -7.54 3.60 21.55
N GLY A 124 -6.90 2.56 20.97
CA GLY A 124 -5.77 2.71 20.07
C GLY A 124 -6.17 3.42 18.77
N TRP A 125 -7.32 3.10 18.19
CA TRP A 125 -7.83 3.77 17.00
C TRP A 125 -8.06 5.27 17.25
N GLN A 126 -8.70 5.62 18.37
CA GLN A 126 -8.92 7.02 18.74
C GLN A 126 -7.59 7.75 18.95
N LEU A 127 -6.58 7.09 19.55
CA LEU A 127 -5.25 7.66 19.69
C LEU A 127 -4.59 7.90 18.32
N VAL A 128 -4.59 6.92 17.41
CA VAL A 128 -4.01 7.07 16.06
C VAL A 128 -4.65 8.25 15.32
N ARG A 129 -5.98 8.40 15.41
CA ARG A 129 -6.70 9.54 14.83
C ARG A 129 -6.28 10.86 15.44
N SER A 130 -6.24 10.96 16.77
CA SER A 130 -5.80 12.18 17.46
C SER A 130 -4.37 12.57 17.09
N LEU A 131 -3.44 11.61 17.08
CA LEU A 131 -2.05 11.86 16.73
C LEU A 131 -1.90 12.34 15.28
N ALA A 132 -2.66 11.76 14.36
CA ALA A 132 -2.67 12.20 12.97
C ALA A 132 -3.23 13.63 12.84
N ASP A 133 -4.31 13.96 13.56
CA ASP A 133 -4.92 15.29 13.54
C ASP A 133 -4.00 16.36 14.14
N ASP A 134 -3.31 16.06 15.23
CA ASP A 134 -2.36 16.97 15.88
C ASP A 134 -1.11 17.21 15.01
N ALA A 135 -0.67 16.19 14.26
CA ALA A 135 0.51 16.27 13.41
C ALA A 135 0.23 16.89 12.02
N ASP A 136 -1.02 16.85 11.53
CA ASP A 136 -1.37 17.36 10.20
C ASP A 136 -1.11 18.87 10.12
N ALA A 137 -0.40 19.28 9.08
CA ALA A 137 -0.07 20.68 8.85
C ALA A 137 -0.27 20.97 7.36
N PRO A 138 -1.50 21.30 6.92
CA PRO A 138 -1.81 21.55 5.52
C PRO A 138 -0.79 22.48 4.84
N ALA A 139 -0.41 22.11 3.61
CA ALA A 139 0.65 22.72 2.81
C ALA A 139 2.10 22.57 3.35
N ARG A 140 2.31 21.81 4.42
CA ARG A 140 3.64 21.58 5.05
C ARG A 140 3.95 20.12 5.41
N TYR A 141 2.96 19.36 5.85
CA TYR A 141 3.06 17.94 6.19
C TYR A 141 1.67 17.33 6.20
N THR A 142 1.52 16.11 5.69
CA THR A 142 0.23 15.40 5.71
C THR A 142 0.33 14.15 6.56
N ALA A 143 -0.37 14.14 7.69
CA ALA A 143 -0.46 13.00 8.58
C ALA A 143 -1.80 12.29 8.36
N LEU A 144 -1.77 10.97 8.18
CA LEU A 144 -2.96 10.15 7.94
C LEU A 144 -3.14 9.15 9.07
N SER A 145 -4.35 9.08 9.63
CA SER A 145 -4.73 7.93 10.44
C SER A 145 -5.06 6.75 9.54
N GLY A 146 -4.59 5.57 9.93
CA GLY A 146 -4.96 4.32 9.30
C GLY A 146 -4.76 3.13 10.23
N PHE A 147 -5.02 1.94 9.72
CA PHE A 147 -4.76 0.68 10.39
C PHE A 147 -4.45 -0.37 9.32
N GLU A 148 -3.69 -1.39 9.70
CA GLU A 148 -3.51 -2.57 8.86
C GLU A 148 -4.56 -3.61 9.25
N TRP A 149 -5.46 -3.95 8.33
CA TRP A 149 -6.34 -5.10 8.49
C TRP A 149 -5.53 -6.38 8.27
N SER A 150 -5.39 -7.23 9.29
CA SER A 150 -4.31 -8.24 9.31
C SER A 150 -4.81 -9.66 9.52
N SER A 151 -5.24 -10.30 8.42
CA SER A 151 -5.58 -11.73 8.45
C SER A 151 -4.33 -12.58 8.32
N PRO A 152 -4.09 -13.54 9.23
CA PRO A 152 -2.88 -14.35 9.22
C PRO A 152 -2.83 -15.39 8.07
N TYR A 153 -3.89 -15.49 7.27
CA TYR A 153 -3.95 -16.39 6.12
C TYR A 153 -4.42 -15.71 4.83
N LEU A 154 -5.32 -14.72 4.90
CA LEU A 154 -5.75 -13.97 3.71
C LEU A 154 -4.78 -12.86 3.31
N GLY A 155 -3.84 -12.46 4.17
CA GLY A 155 -2.97 -11.32 3.91
C GLY A 155 -3.49 -10.03 4.50
N HIS A 156 -2.68 -8.98 4.36
CA HIS A 156 -2.91 -7.72 5.05
C HIS A 156 -3.23 -6.55 4.10
N MET A 157 -4.11 -5.66 4.55
CA MET A 157 -4.49 -4.48 3.77
C MET A 157 -4.49 -3.23 4.65
N ASN A 158 -3.71 -2.21 4.26
CA ASN A 158 -3.80 -0.91 4.90
C ASN A 158 -5.11 -0.22 4.54
N VAL A 159 -5.73 0.41 5.54
CA VAL A 159 -6.95 1.21 5.42
C VAL A 159 -6.64 2.64 5.88
N TRP A 160 -6.89 3.61 5.01
CA TRP A 160 -6.69 5.04 5.29
C TRP A 160 -7.99 5.84 5.08
N PHE A 161 -8.06 7.04 5.65
CA PHE A 161 -9.19 7.98 5.53
C PHE A 161 -10.54 7.51 6.10
N SER A 162 -10.56 6.36 6.77
CA SER A 162 -11.76 5.85 7.42
C SER A 162 -12.03 6.60 8.72
N GLU A 163 -13.30 6.88 9.03
CA GLU A 163 -13.72 7.33 10.36
C GLU A 163 -13.76 6.18 11.39
N GLU A 164 -14.07 4.97 10.93
CA GLU A 164 -14.19 3.77 11.74
C GLU A 164 -13.08 2.76 11.43
N TRP A 165 -12.82 1.85 12.36
CA TRP A 165 -11.92 0.72 12.15
C TRP A 165 -12.69 -0.60 12.11
N VAL A 166 -12.04 -1.63 11.61
CA VAL A 166 -12.56 -3.00 11.60
C VAL A 166 -11.41 -3.98 11.68
N ASP A 167 -11.63 -5.18 12.21
CA ASP A 167 -10.63 -6.23 12.27
C ASP A 167 -11.08 -7.51 11.52
N PRO A 168 -10.14 -8.42 11.24
CA PRO A 168 -10.42 -9.72 10.64
C PRO A 168 -11.45 -10.56 11.38
N LEU A 169 -11.54 -10.46 12.71
CA LEU A 169 -12.57 -11.18 13.46
C LEU A 169 -13.98 -10.73 13.07
N ARG A 170 -14.21 -9.43 12.86
CA ARG A 170 -15.51 -8.90 12.39
C ARG A 170 -15.78 -9.13 10.91
N THR A 171 -14.74 -9.28 10.10
CA THR A 171 -14.86 -9.42 8.64
C THR A 171 -14.49 -10.82 8.13
N GLY A 172 -14.47 -11.85 8.98
CA GLY A 172 -14.26 -13.23 8.55
C GLY A 172 -12.85 -13.52 8.01
N GLY A 173 -11.87 -12.70 8.37
CA GLY A 173 -10.44 -12.94 8.14
C GLY A 173 -9.73 -13.60 9.31
N LEU A 174 -10.46 -13.95 10.39
CA LEU A 174 -9.96 -14.76 11.51
C LEU A 174 -10.96 -15.90 11.78
N THR A 175 -10.77 -17.03 11.08
CA THR A 175 -11.66 -18.20 11.13
C THR A 175 -10.93 -19.42 11.68
N ALA A 176 -11.69 -20.39 12.21
CA ALA A 176 -11.13 -21.68 12.66
C ALA A 176 -10.38 -22.42 11.54
N ASP A 177 -10.97 -22.51 10.34
CA ASP A 177 -10.36 -23.22 9.20
C ASP A 177 -9.10 -22.49 8.69
N GLY A 178 -9.15 -21.16 8.60
CA GLY A 178 -8.00 -20.35 8.19
C GLY A 178 -6.82 -20.49 9.16
N LEU A 179 -7.08 -20.42 10.46
CA LEU A 179 -6.05 -20.64 11.49
C LEU A 179 -5.51 -22.07 11.47
N ALA A 180 -6.36 -23.08 11.27
CA ALA A 180 -5.91 -24.46 11.13
C ALA A 180 -5.02 -24.65 9.89
N SER A 181 -5.28 -23.94 8.79
CA SER A 181 -4.48 -24.01 7.55
C SER A 181 -3.03 -23.54 7.73
N ILE A 182 -2.79 -22.64 8.70
CA ILE A 182 -1.48 -22.14 9.10
C ILE A 182 -0.94 -22.85 10.37
N GLY A 183 -1.52 -24.00 10.73
CA GLY A 183 -1.02 -24.82 11.84
C GLY A 183 -1.38 -24.31 13.24
N LEU A 184 -2.33 -23.39 13.38
CA LEU A 184 -2.84 -22.89 14.65
C LEU A 184 -4.33 -23.28 14.84
N PRO A 185 -4.67 -24.57 15.02
CA PRO A 185 -6.05 -24.96 15.26
C PRO A 185 -6.59 -24.30 16.55
N VAL A 186 -7.92 -24.13 16.61
CA VAL A 186 -8.58 -23.41 17.72
C VAL A 186 -8.25 -24.01 19.08
N GLU A 187 -8.01 -25.32 19.16
CA GLU A 187 -7.58 -26.01 20.38
C GLU A 187 -6.21 -25.52 20.86
N LEU A 188 -5.26 -25.33 19.95
CA LEU A 188 -3.92 -24.82 20.28
C LEU A 188 -4.00 -23.34 20.66
N LEU A 189 -4.78 -22.55 19.93
CA LEU A 189 -5.06 -21.15 20.30
C LEU A 189 -5.68 -21.06 21.71
N ALA A 190 -6.59 -21.96 22.05
CA ALA A 190 -7.20 -22.00 23.37
C ALA A 190 -6.21 -22.36 24.48
N VAL A 191 -5.19 -23.18 24.18
CA VAL A 191 -4.09 -23.45 25.12
C VAL A 191 -3.27 -22.17 25.31
N LEU A 192 -2.82 -21.56 24.21
CA LEU A 192 -2.00 -20.34 24.22
C LEU A 192 -2.68 -19.19 24.99
N LEU A 193 -3.98 -18.96 24.75
CA LEU A 193 -4.74 -17.92 25.46
C LEU A 193 -4.79 -18.16 26.98
N ARG A 194 -4.91 -19.41 27.41
CA ARG A 194 -4.96 -19.74 28.84
C ARG A 194 -3.58 -19.72 29.49
N THR A 195 -2.55 -20.17 28.78
CA THR A 195 -1.19 -20.25 29.35
C THR A 195 -0.51 -18.89 29.38
N GLU A 196 -0.55 -18.15 28.28
CA GLU A 196 0.19 -16.89 28.12
C GLU A 196 -0.63 -15.69 28.60
N PHE A 197 -1.95 -15.75 28.47
CA PHE A 197 -2.84 -14.59 28.69
C PHE A 197 -3.91 -14.82 29.77
N GLY A 198 -3.88 -15.96 30.48
CA GLY A 198 -4.87 -16.29 31.52
C GLY A 198 -4.85 -15.36 32.74
N ALA A 199 -3.78 -14.59 32.93
CA ALA A 199 -3.72 -13.53 33.94
C ALA A 199 -4.39 -12.22 33.48
N LEU A 200 -4.57 -12.04 32.17
CA LEU A 200 -5.17 -10.85 31.56
C LEU A 200 -6.64 -11.07 31.15
N LEU A 201 -6.97 -12.30 30.78
CA LEU A 201 -8.27 -12.70 30.24
C LEU A 201 -9.01 -13.61 31.22
N THR A 202 -10.31 -13.39 31.35
CA THR A 202 -11.23 -14.31 32.03
C THR A 202 -11.54 -15.50 31.12
N GLU A 203 -11.91 -16.65 31.71
CA GLU A 203 -12.37 -17.81 30.91
C GLU A 203 -13.58 -17.48 30.03
N ALA A 204 -14.43 -16.54 30.44
CA ALA A 204 -15.56 -16.08 29.63
C ALA A 204 -15.10 -15.31 28.39
N GLU A 205 -14.13 -14.41 28.53
CA GLU A 205 -13.51 -13.67 27.41
C GLU A 205 -12.80 -14.63 26.45
N ILE A 206 -12.03 -15.60 26.98
CA ILE A 206 -11.38 -16.63 26.16
C ILE A 206 -12.43 -17.46 25.41
N ALA A 207 -13.47 -17.94 26.08
CA ALA A 207 -14.52 -18.72 25.45
C ALA A 207 -15.28 -17.92 24.37
N GLY A 208 -15.58 -16.64 24.63
CA GLY A 208 -16.24 -15.75 23.68
C GLY A 208 -15.40 -15.46 22.43
N PHE A 209 -14.10 -15.22 22.61
CA PHE A 209 -13.17 -15.06 21.49
C PHE A 209 -13.09 -16.32 20.62
N LEU A 210 -12.90 -17.49 21.24
CA LEU A 210 -12.83 -18.76 20.51
C LEU A 210 -14.16 -19.11 19.83
N ALA A 211 -15.30 -18.79 20.43
CA ALA A 211 -16.61 -18.95 19.80
C ALA A 211 -16.73 -18.04 18.57
N SER A 212 -16.32 -16.77 18.69
CA SER A 212 -16.32 -15.83 17.57
C SER A 212 -15.47 -16.33 16.39
N VAL A 213 -14.30 -16.90 16.66
CA VAL A 213 -13.43 -17.52 15.63
C VAL A 213 -14.07 -18.74 14.97
N ARG A 214 -14.80 -19.56 15.72
CA ARG A 214 -15.51 -20.75 15.19
C ARG A 214 -16.74 -20.37 14.37
N ASP A 215 -17.45 -19.33 14.77
CA ASP A 215 -18.72 -18.92 14.16
C ASP A 215 -18.52 -18.09 12.88
N GLN A 216 -17.28 -17.67 12.58
CA GLN A 216 -16.99 -16.98 11.32
C GLN A 216 -17.08 -17.95 10.14
N GLU A 217 -18.03 -17.68 9.24
CA GLU A 217 -18.05 -18.28 7.90
C GLU A 217 -16.83 -17.84 7.08
N PRO A 218 -16.11 -18.75 6.41
CA PRO A 218 -14.99 -18.41 5.53
C PRO A 218 -15.51 -17.61 4.32
N ALA A 219 -15.37 -16.28 4.40
CA ALA A 219 -15.87 -15.35 3.40
C ALA A 219 -14.76 -14.78 2.49
N GLY A 220 -13.51 -15.17 2.72
CA GLY A 220 -12.34 -14.52 2.12
C GLY A 220 -12.40 -13.01 2.33
N MET A 221 -12.06 -12.26 1.30
CA MET A 221 -12.09 -10.79 1.34
C MET A 221 -13.49 -10.17 1.31
N ARG A 222 -14.56 -10.96 1.06
CA ARG A 222 -15.91 -10.44 0.76
C ARG A 222 -16.45 -9.55 1.88
N ARG A 223 -16.28 -9.93 3.14
CA ARG A 223 -16.85 -9.19 4.27
C ARG A 223 -16.08 -7.90 4.57
N LEU A 224 -14.76 -7.86 4.32
CA LEU A 224 -14.01 -6.60 4.34
C LEU A 224 -14.52 -5.67 3.23
N TYR A 225 -14.73 -6.18 2.02
CA TYR A 225 -15.28 -5.40 0.92
C TYR A 225 -16.71 -4.93 1.20
N ASP A 226 -17.56 -5.76 1.81
CA ASP A 226 -18.91 -5.34 2.23
C ASP A 226 -18.87 -4.26 3.32
N TRP A 227 -17.91 -4.30 4.25
CA TRP A 227 -17.68 -3.22 5.22
C TRP A 227 -17.29 -1.92 4.52
N MET A 228 -16.42 -1.98 3.50
CA MET A 228 -16.11 -0.81 2.67
C MET A 228 -17.36 -0.26 1.97
N LEU A 229 -18.39 -1.05 1.66
CA LEU A 229 -19.61 -0.51 1.03
C LEU A 229 -20.55 0.20 2.02
N ARG A 230 -20.38 -0.03 3.33
CA ARG A 230 -21.27 0.51 4.36
C ARG A 230 -20.83 1.91 4.77
N ARG A 231 -21.81 2.76 5.06
CA ARG A 231 -21.54 4.09 5.60
C ARG A 231 -21.05 4.00 7.05
N PRO A 232 -20.11 4.87 7.47
CA PRO A 232 -19.85 5.10 8.88
C PRO A 232 -21.15 5.35 9.65
N GLY A 233 -21.22 4.89 10.90
CA GLY A 233 -22.39 4.90 11.77
C GLY A 233 -23.37 3.75 11.53
N HIS A 234 -23.07 2.82 10.64
CA HIS A 234 -23.86 1.59 10.48
C HIS A 234 -23.68 0.67 11.70
N ALA A 235 -24.71 -0.08 12.09
CA ALA A 235 -24.69 -0.93 13.29
C ALA A 235 -23.60 -2.04 13.28
N GLN A 236 -23.05 -2.35 12.10
CA GLN A 236 -21.95 -3.32 11.91
C GLN A 236 -20.63 -2.63 11.52
N GLY A 237 -20.55 -1.31 11.71
CA GLY A 237 -19.52 -0.45 11.16
C GLY A 237 -19.59 -0.28 9.63
N GLY A 238 -18.87 0.71 9.12
CA GLY A 238 -18.71 0.94 7.69
C GLY A 238 -17.57 1.89 7.32
N GLY A 239 -16.87 1.57 6.23
CA GLY A 239 -15.72 2.31 5.71
C GLY A 239 -15.93 2.82 4.28
N SER A 240 -17.10 3.38 3.96
CA SER A 240 -17.39 3.91 2.62
C SER A 240 -16.54 5.12 2.22
N ASP A 241 -15.97 5.80 3.21
CA ASP A 241 -15.02 6.90 3.13
C ASP A 241 -13.57 6.43 2.91
N ALA A 242 -13.26 5.19 3.31
CA ALA A 242 -11.93 4.62 3.30
C ALA A 242 -11.34 4.35 1.91
N LEU A 243 -10.01 4.44 1.83
CA LEU A 243 -9.19 3.88 0.75
C LEU A 243 -8.34 2.74 1.30
N VAL A 244 -8.10 1.72 0.48
CA VAL A 244 -7.44 0.48 0.91
C VAL A 244 -6.30 0.10 -0.04
N GLY A 245 -5.20 -0.43 0.50
CA GLY A 245 -4.05 -0.95 -0.27
C GLY A 245 -3.78 -2.42 0.04
N PHE A 246 -3.22 -3.15 -0.94
CA PHE A 246 -2.67 -4.49 -0.71
C PHE A 246 -1.24 -4.40 -0.19
N ASN A 247 -0.98 -5.04 0.94
CA ASN A 247 0.33 -4.99 1.58
C ASN A 247 1.12 -6.28 1.33
N HIS A 248 2.46 -6.18 1.30
CA HIS A 248 3.41 -7.31 1.25
C HIS A 248 2.86 -8.64 0.69
N PRO A 249 2.37 -8.64 -0.57
CA PRO A 249 1.60 -9.75 -1.13
C PRO A 249 2.40 -11.06 -1.20
N ASN A 250 1.71 -12.21 -1.25
CA ASN A 250 2.27 -13.57 -1.23
C ASN A 250 2.96 -13.99 0.08
N ARG A 251 3.02 -13.13 1.11
CA ARG A 251 3.52 -13.50 2.43
C ARG A 251 2.59 -14.51 3.13
N GLU A 252 1.30 -14.21 3.15
CA GLU A 252 0.26 -15.12 3.64
C GLU A 252 -0.25 -16.07 2.54
N PRO A 253 -0.67 -17.30 2.90
CA PRO A 253 -0.94 -18.38 1.94
C PRO A 253 -2.09 -18.11 0.94
N ASP A 254 -3.15 -17.40 1.33
CA ASP A 254 -4.34 -17.24 0.48
C ASP A 254 -4.33 -15.95 -0.36
N VAL A 255 -3.36 -15.05 -0.16
CA VAL A 255 -3.09 -13.89 -1.02
C VAL A 255 -4.34 -13.11 -1.44
N PHE A 256 -5.04 -12.55 -0.46
CA PHE A 256 -6.27 -11.79 -0.66
C PHE A 256 -7.35 -12.58 -1.39
N ASP A 257 -7.49 -13.87 -1.07
CA ASP A 257 -8.38 -14.79 -1.78
C ASP A 257 -7.99 -14.88 -3.27
N GLY A 258 -6.69 -15.01 -3.54
CA GLY A 258 -6.09 -15.02 -4.88
C GLY A 258 -6.30 -13.70 -5.65
N PHE A 259 -6.23 -12.55 -4.99
CA PHE A 259 -6.61 -11.25 -5.52
C PHE A 259 -8.02 -11.23 -6.14
N ARG A 260 -8.98 -11.99 -5.58
CA ARG A 260 -10.34 -12.07 -6.16
C ARG A 260 -10.92 -10.67 -6.37
N TYR A 261 -11.10 -10.33 -7.64
CA TYR A 261 -11.58 -9.02 -8.05
C TYR A 261 -13.04 -8.79 -7.65
N ASP A 262 -13.33 -7.60 -7.13
CA ASP A 262 -14.68 -7.15 -6.78
C ASP A 262 -14.91 -5.72 -7.28
N GLU A 263 -15.66 -5.59 -8.37
CA GLU A 263 -15.92 -4.30 -9.02
C GLU A 263 -16.56 -3.26 -8.08
N ARG A 264 -17.28 -3.69 -7.04
CA ARG A 264 -18.02 -2.80 -6.13
C ARG A 264 -17.09 -1.92 -5.29
N VAL A 265 -15.86 -2.39 -5.04
CA VAL A 265 -14.85 -1.69 -4.24
C VAL A 265 -13.64 -1.26 -5.06
N ALA A 266 -13.61 -1.58 -6.35
CA ALA A 266 -12.40 -1.51 -7.15
C ALA A 266 -11.89 -0.09 -7.46
N ASP A 267 -12.69 0.94 -7.21
CA ASP A 267 -12.22 2.34 -7.26
C ASP A 267 -11.56 2.79 -5.95
N ARG A 268 -11.79 2.06 -4.84
CA ARG A 268 -11.30 2.37 -3.49
C ARG A 268 -10.17 1.46 -3.00
N VAL A 269 -9.88 0.39 -3.73
CA VAL A 269 -8.60 -0.31 -3.63
C VAL A 269 -7.59 0.39 -4.53
N VAL A 270 -6.65 1.11 -3.94
CA VAL A 270 -5.87 2.17 -4.62
C VAL A 270 -4.40 1.84 -4.83
N SER A 271 -3.83 0.91 -4.06
CA SER A 271 -2.39 0.63 -4.10
C SER A 271 -2.04 -0.84 -3.95
N LEU A 272 -0.85 -1.20 -4.46
CA LEU A 272 -0.17 -2.47 -4.25
C LEU A 272 1.27 -2.18 -3.82
N GLU A 273 1.70 -2.76 -2.72
CA GLU A 273 3.10 -2.72 -2.29
C GLU A 273 3.95 -3.66 -3.17
N LEU A 274 4.93 -3.10 -3.88
CA LEU A 274 5.99 -3.89 -4.53
C LEU A 274 7.37 -3.70 -3.90
N PHE A 275 7.56 -2.63 -3.14
CA PHE A 275 8.64 -2.56 -2.18
C PHE A 275 8.05 -2.51 -0.77
N ASN A 276 8.46 -3.45 0.06
CA ASN A 276 8.12 -3.44 1.47
C ASN A 276 9.37 -3.86 2.24
N ARG A 277 9.70 -3.14 3.32
CA ARG A 277 11.02 -3.20 3.96
C ARG A 277 12.10 -3.06 2.88
N ARG A 278 13.03 -4.02 2.76
CA ARG A 278 14.11 -4.03 1.77
C ARG A 278 13.82 -4.95 0.58
N ASP A 279 12.65 -5.56 0.53
CA ASP A 279 12.34 -6.62 -0.42
C ASP A 279 11.65 -6.06 -1.67
N ASP A 280 11.93 -6.68 -2.83
CA ASP A 280 11.28 -6.43 -4.11
C ASP A 280 10.31 -7.58 -4.37
N TYR A 281 9.01 -7.29 -4.24
CA TYR A 281 7.96 -8.30 -4.27
C TYR A 281 7.64 -8.80 -5.68
N LEU A 282 8.33 -8.32 -6.73
CA LEU A 282 8.08 -8.73 -8.10
C LEU A 282 8.06 -10.25 -8.30
N PHE A 283 8.93 -10.98 -7.59
CA PHE A 283 9.04 -12.45 -7.67
C PHE A 283 8.70 -13.18 -6.37
N GLU A 284 8.12 -12.49 -5.39
CA GLU A 284 7.73 -13.12 -4.13
C GLU A 284 6.76 -14.29 -4.38
N GLY A 285 6.97 -15.42 -3.70
CA GLY A 285 6.20 -16.66 -3.89
C GLY A 285 6.41 -17.42 -5.22
N VAL A 286 7.14 -16.89 -6.21
CA VAL A 286 7.33 -17.56 -7.52
C VAL A 286 8.05 -18.90 -7.38
N ARG A 287 9.04 -18.98 -6.49
CA ARG A 287 9.76 -20.24 -6.19
C ARG A 287 8.83 -21.32 -5.63
N ASP A 288 7.76 -20.91 -4.94
CA ASP A 288 6.76 -21.81 -4.35
C ASP A 288 5.60 -22.11 -5.31
N GLY A 289 5.70 -21.67 -6.56
CA GLY A 289 4.71 -21.91 -7.61
C GLY A 289 3.57 -20.89 -7.65
N MET A 290 3.68 -19.80 -6.90
CA MET A 290 2.74 -18.68 -6.98
C MET A 290 3.04 -17.81 -8.20
N ALA A 291 2.08 -17.00 -8.63
CA ALA A 291 2.33 -15.95 -9.60
C ALA A 291 2.96 -14.73 -8.92
N SER A 292 3.73 -13.96 -9.68
CA SER A 292 4.18 -12.62 -9.32
C SER A 292 3.00 -11.80 -8.79
N PRO A 293 3.11 -11.15 -7.62
CA PRO A 293 2.05 -10.29 -7.09
C PRO A 293 1.55 -9.24 -8.08
N LEU A 294 2.45 -8.61 -8.84
CA LEU A 294 2.10 -7.62 -9.85
C LEU A 294 1.18 -8.23 -10.91
N VAL A 295 1.57 -9.39 -11.44
CA VAL A 295 0.80 -10.11 -12.46
C VAL A 295 -0.53 -10.58 -11.91
N ALA A 296 -0.55 -11.22 -10.73
CA ALA A 296 -1.76 -11.74 -10.11
C ALA A 296 -2.78 -10.61 -9.84
N CYS A 297 -2.33 -9.49 -9.29
CA CYS A 297 -3.18 -8.35 -8.99
C CYS A 297 -3.75 -7.68 -10.25
N LEU A 298 -2.87 -7.31 -11.20
CA LEU A 298 -3.30 -6.56 -12.38
C LEU A 298 -4.09 -7.43 -13.38
N ASN A 299 -3.71 -8.71 -13.56
CA ASN A 299 -4.46 -9.63 -14.44
C ASN A 299 -5.84 -10.00 -13.86
N ALA A 300 -6.02 -9.94 -12.54
CA ALA A 300 -7.34 -10.09 -11.93
C ALA A 300 -8.29 -8.92 -12.26
N GLY A 301 -7.76 -7.78 -12.75
CA GLY A 301 -8.53 -6.60 -13.15
C GLY A 301 -8.44 -5.44 -12.16
N TRP A 302 -7.62 -5.56 -11.11
CA TRP A 302 -7.40 -4.45 -10.18
C TRP A 302 -6.65 -3.31 -10.86
N ARG A 303 -7.09 -2.08 -10.58
CA ARG A 303 -6.48 -0.85 -11.08
C ARG A 303 -5.86 -0.06 -9.95
N VAL A 304 -4.69 -0.52 -9.51
CA VAL A 304 -3.94 0.00 -8.37
C VAL A 304 -2.71 0.76 -8.82
N GLY A 305 -2.27 1.75 -8.04
CA GLY A 305 -0.94 2.33 -8.19
C GLY A 305 0.08 1.49 -7.44
N ILE A 306 1.36 1.60 -7.82
CA ILE A 306 2.44 0.85 -7.17
C ILE A 306 3.09 1.74 -6.12
N ILE A 307 3.26 1.22 -4.90
CA ILE A 307 3.91 1.93 -3.79
C ILE A 307 5.06 1.13 -3.19
N GLY A 308 5.98 1.84 -2.57
CA GLY A 308 6.95 1.29 -1.64
C GLY A 308 6.60 1.74 -0.22
N VAL A 309 6.94 0.93 0.78
CA VAL A 309 6.77 1.30 2.19
C VAL A 309 7.87 0.71 3.06
N THR A 310 8.03 1.24 4.27
CA THR A 310 9.03 0.71 5.21
C THR A 310 8.51 -0.50 5.97
N ASP A 311 7.20 -0.54 6.27
CA ASP A 311 6.59 -1.56 7.15
C ASP A 311 7.43 -1.64 8.46
N GLU A 312 7.67 -0.46 9.02
CA GLU A 312 8.63 -0.24 10.08
C GLU A 312 8.06 -0.61 11.44
N HIS A 313 8.81 -1.43 12.15
CA HIS A 313 8.49 -1.92 13.50
C HIS A 313 9.51 -1.44 14.53
N ASP A 314 10.68 -0.97 14.09
CA ASP A 314 11.68 -0.39 14.97
C ASP A 314 11.30 1.07 15.35
N PRO A 315 11.76 1.58 16.50
CA PRO A 315 11.46 2.94 16.93
C PRO A 315 12.14 4.05 16.08
N ASN A 316 12.93 3.69 15.07
CA ASN A 316 13.76 4.60 14.27
C ASN A 316 13.15 4.88 12.89
N TRP A 317 11.84 5.15 12.83
CA TRP A 317 11.08 5.40 11.60
C TRP A 317 11.78 6.33 10.60
N GLY A 318 11.77 5.94 9.33
CA GLY A 318 12.32 6.74 8.23
C GLY A 318 13.85 6.86 8.17
N SER A 319 14.58 6.40 9.18
CA SER A 319 16.05 6.55 9.26
C SER A 319 16.83 5.55 8.40
N ALA A 320 16.25 4.37 8.13
CA ALA A 320 16.91 3.31 7.41
C ALA A 320 16.92 3.56 5.89
N ALA A 321 18.12 3.53 5.30
CA ALA A 321 18.29 3.59 3.84
C ALA A 321 17.89 2.27 3.17
N GLY A 322 17.46 2.36 1.90
CA GLY A 322 17.11 1.21 1.07
C GLY A 322 15.78 0.53 1.42
N LYS A 323 15.01 1.07 2.37
CA LYS A 323 13.63 0.65 2.60
C LYS A 323 12.68 1.31 1.60
N GLY A 324 11.60 0.62 1.25
CA GLY A 324 10.57 1.12 0.33
C GLY A 324 9.94 2.44 0.80
N ARG A 325 9.54 3.27 -0.18
CA ARG A 325 8.85 4.55 0.00
C ARG A 325 7.86 4.77 -1.14
N ALA A 326 6.77 5.44 -0.81
CA ALA A 326 5.79 5.87 -1.80
C ALA A 326 6.24 7.21 -2.37
N GLY A 327 6.17 7.35 -3.68
CA GLY A 327 6.22 8.62 -4.36
C GLY A 327 4.81 9.06 -4.73
N ILE A 328 4.45 10.32 -4.46
CA ILE A 328 3.08 10.81 -4.62
C ILE A 328 3.10 12.13 -5.40
N TRP A 329 2.29 12.24 -6.45
CA TRP A 329 2.17 13.48 -7.22
C TRP A 329 1.03 14.35 -6.69
N LEU A 330 1.40 15.50 -6.13
CA LEU A 330 0.46 16.43 -5.50
C LEU A 330 0.54 17.81 -6.12
N ARG A 331 -0.61 18.46 -6.29
CA ARG A 331 -0.66 19.91 -6.50
C ARG A 331 -0.57 20.67 -5.19
N THR A 332 -1.09 20.09 -4.11
CA THR A 332 -1.06 20.67 -2.77
C THR A 332 -0.91 19.57 -1.72
N LEU A 333 0.07 19.73 -0.82
CA LEU A 333 0.32 18.81 0.27
C LEU A 333 -0.76 18.93 1.36
N THR A 334 -1.87 18.23 1.15
CA THR A 334 -3.02 18.16 2.07
C THR A 334 -3.61 16.75 2.03
N ARG A 335 -4.35 16.35 3.07
CA ARG A 335 -5.09 15.08 3.09
C ARG A 335 -5.99 14.91 1.86
N LEU A 336 -6.70 15.95 1.43
CA LEU A 336 -7.53 15.92 0.22
C LEU A 336 -6.68 15.67 -1.04
N GLY A 337 -5.58 16.41 -1.20
CA GLY A 337 -4.67 16.22 -2.33
C GLY A 337 -4.05 14.81 -2.37
N VAL A 338 -3.68 14.26 -1.21
CA VAL A 338 -3.19 12.88 -1.09
C VAL A 338 -4.28 11.88 -1.47
N ARG A 339 -5.51 12.06 -0.97
CA ARG A 339 -6.65 11.22 -1.33
C ARG A 339 -6.92 11.23 -2.84
N GLU A 340 -6.87 12.41 -3.46
CA GLU A 340 -7.00 12.56 -4.92
C GLU A 340 -5.87 11.87 -5.70
N ALA A 341 -4.63 11.92 -5.19
CA ALA A 341 -3.49 11.27 -5.82
C ALA A 341 -3.58 9.75 -5.74
N LEU A 342 -3.96 9.20 -4.58
CA LEU A 342 -4.24 7.77 -4.42
C LEU A 342 -5.37 7.33 -5.35
N LEU A 343 -6.48 8.09 -5.40
CA LEU A 343 -7.61 7.79 -6.28
C LEU A 343 -7.28 7.90 -7.77
N SER A 344 -6.31 8.73 -8.15
CA SER A 344 -5.86 8.83 -9.54
C SER A 344 -4.63 7.99 -9.84
N ARG A 345 -4.17 7.19 -8.88
CA ARG A 345 -2.99 6.32 -8.98
C ARG A 345 -1.76 7.11 -9.44
N ARG A 346 -1.64 8.37 -9.01
CA ARG A 346 -0.45 9.20 -9.28
C ARG A 346 0.64 8.88 -8.27
N LEU A 347 1.04 7.62 -8.28
CA LEU A 347 1.93 6.98 -7.32
C LEU A 347 3.11 6.34 -8.04
N PHE A 348 4.25 6.29 -7.37
CA PHE A 348 5.34 5.38 -7.75
C PHE A 348 5.90 4.71 -6.51
N ALA A 349 6.55 3.57 -6.68
CA ALA A 349 7.34 2.95 -5.63
C ALA A 349 8.81 3.29 -5.84
N THR A 350 9.55 3.48 -4.75
CA THR A 350 11.01 3.53 -4.80
C THR A 350 11.61 3.01 -3.51
N ARG A 351 12.84 2.52 -3.55
CA ARG A 351 13.67 2.26 -2.36
C ARG A 351 14.81 3.27 -2.21
N GLU A 352 14.94 4.17 -3.17
CA GLU A 352 15.91 5.26 -3.13
C GLU A 352 15.24 6.49 -2.52
N ALA A 353 15.69 6.83 -1.32
CA ALA A 353 15.25 8.06 -0.66
C ALA A 353 15.57 9.24 -1.58
N GLY A 354 14.59 10.09 -1.86
CA GLY A 354 14.81 11.27 -2.69
C GLY A 354 14.73 11.06 -4.20
N LEU A 355 14.44 9.84 -4.69
CA LEU A 355 14.17 9.59 -6.11
C LEU A 355 12.84 10.24 -6.52
N ALA A 356 12.87 11.03 -7.58
CA ALA A 356 11.70 11.56 -8.27
C ALA A 356 11.47 10.80 -9.58
N LEU A 357 10.25 10.31 -9.78
CA LEU A 357 9.80 9.67 -11.01
C LEU A 357 8.51 10.30 -11.50
N ALA A 358 8.57 10.83 -12.72
CA ALA A 358 7.41 11.21 -13.49
C ALA A 358 7.46 10.56 -14.88
N ALA A 359 6.31 10.09 -15.38
CA ALA A 359 6.27 9.44 -16.69
C ALA A 359 4.94 9.64 -17.42
N THR A 360 5.01 9.60 -18.75
CA THR A 360 3.84 9.51 -19.65
C THR A 360 3.95 8.34 -20.62
N ALA A 361 2.79 7.88 -21.11
CA ALA A 361 2.64 7.01 -22.27
C ALA A 361 1.70 7.72 -23.25
N ASP A 362 2.18 8.06 -24.45
CA ASP A 362 1.49 8.91 -25.43
C ASP A 362 0.94 10.21 -24.82
N GLY A 363 1.75 10.84 -23.95
CA GLY A 363 1.37 12.06 -23.23
C GLY A 363 0.39 11.86 -22.08
N VAL A 364 -0.11 10.64 -21.86
CA VAL A 364 -0.99 10.29 -20.74
C VAL A 364 -0.17 10.00 -19.48
N PRO A 365 -0.41 10.68 -18.34
CA PRO A 365 0.30 10.43 -17.09
C PRO A 365 0.16 8.99 -16.57
N MET A 366 1.19 8.48 -15.88
CA MET A 366 1.11 7.18 -15.20
C MET A 366 -0.08 7.10 -14.22
N GLY A 367 -0.65 5.90 -14.09
CA GLY A 367 -1.87 5.67 -13.29
C GLY A 367 -3.18 5.98 -14.03
N GLN A 368 -3.13 6.31 -15.33
CA GLN A 368 -4.30 6.65 -16.14
C GLN A 368 -4.49 5.68 -17.32
N PRO A 369 -5.73 5.51 -17.82
CA PRO A 369 -5.97 4.73 -19.02
C PRO A 369 -5.41 5.44 -20.25
N VAL A 370 -4.71 4.69 -21.10
CA VAL A 370 -4.23 5.15 -22.40
C VAL A 370 -5.28 4.71 -23.44
N PRO A 371 -5.72 5.61 -24.35
CA PRO A 371 -6.54 5.21 -25.48
C PRO A 371 -5.91 4.05 -26.27
N GLU A 372 -6.70 3.34 -27.06
CA GLU A 372 -6.19 2.24 -27.87
C GLU A 372 -5.04 2.73 -28.77
N PRO A 373 -3.81 2.20 -28.61
CA PRO A 373 -2.67 2.64 -29.41
C PRO A 373 -2.91 2.35 -30.89
N THR A 374 -2.68 3.35 -31.74
CA THR A 374 -2.75 3.19 -33.21
C THR A 374 -1.38 2.91 -33.85
N GLY A 375 -0.36 2.66 -33.03
CA GLY A 375 1.04 2.45 -33.40
C GLY A 375 1.88 2.25 -32.13
N ASP A 376 3.19 2.49 -32.23
CA ASP A 376 4.10 2.40 -31.08
C ASP A 376 3.70 3.42 -30.00
N VAL A 377 3.70 2.97 -28.75
CA VAL A 377 3.44 3.82 -27.59
C VAL A 377 4.73 4.54 -27.23
N THR A 378 4.68 5.86 -27.16
CA THR A 378 5.84 6.68 -26.80
C THR A 378 5.85 7.01 -25.31
N PHE A 379 6.93 6.64 -24.64
CA PHE A 379 7.17 6.95 -23.24
C PHE A 379 8.07 8.17 -23.10
N GLU A 380 7.73 9.02 -22.14
CA GLU A 380 8.61 10.09 -21.65
C GLU A 380 8.79 9.92 -20.15
N VAL A 381 10.03 9.81 -19.68
CA VAL A 381 10.38 9.49 -18.30
C VAL A 381 11.31 10.56 -17.74
N ASP A 382 10.82 11.29 -16.75
CA ASP A 382 11.56 12.26 -15.95
C ASP A 382 11.99 11.57 -14.65
N LEU A 383 13.28 11.23 -14.59
CA LEU A 383 13.89 10.43 -13.53
C LEU A 383 15.06 11.21 -12.94
N ASP A 384 14.95 11.56 -11.66
CA ASP A 384 15.99 12.28 -10.92
C ASP A 384 16.29 11.53 -9.61
N LEU A 385 17.54 11.13 -9.41
CA LEU A 385 18.03 10.46 -8.20
C LEU A 385 18.62 11.45 -7.17
N GLY A 386 18.59 12.75 -7.48
CA GLY A 386 19.30 13.79 -6.76
C GLY A 386 20.65 14.14 -7.41
N PRO A 387 21.18 15.33 -7.09
CA PRO A 387 22.37 15.89 -7.73
C PRO A 387 23.62 15.00 -7.59
N ASP A 388 23.78 14.31 -6.46
CA ASP A 388 24.96 13.48 -6.18
C ASP A 388 24.92 12.15 -6.96
N LEU A 389 23.76 11.77 -7.48
CA LEU A 389 23.53 10.55 -8.27
C LEU A 389 23.15 10.85 -9.73
N ALA A 390 23.35 12.10 -10.18
CA ALA A 390 23.13 12.48 -11.57
C ALA A 390 24.10 11.75 -12.51
N GLY A 391 23.60 11.26 -13.64
CA GLY A 391 24.35 10.47 -14.60
C GLY A 391 24.46 8.98 -14.27
N THR A 392 23.88 8.52 -13.16
CA THR A 392 23.84 7.08 -12.80
C THR A 392 23.20 6.28 -13.94
N PRO A 393 23.89 5.25 -14.49
CA PRO A 393 23.30 4.35 -15.47
C PRO A 393 22.13 3.58 -14.87
N VAL A 394 21.04 3.50 -15.62
CA VAL A 394 19.84 2.75 -15.25
C VAL A 394 19.31 1.98 -16.47
N THR A 395 18.51 0.96 -16.20
CA THR A 395 17.69 0.28 -17.20
C THR A 395 16.22 0.57 -16.92
N ILE A 396 15.46 0.85 -17.98
CA ILE A 396 13.99 0.96 -17.93
C ILE A 396 13.41 -0.27 -18.59
N GLN A 397 12.77 -1.13 -17.80
CA GLN A 397 12.16 -2.37 -18.24
C GLN A 397 10.65 -2.15 -18.39
N VAL A 398 10.12 -2.46 -19.58
CA VAL A 398 8.71 -2.27 -19.92
C VAL A 398 7.95 -3.56 -19.64
N LEU A 399 7.29 -3.61 -18.48
CA LEU A 399 6.60 -4.79 -17.98
C LEU A 399 5.17 -4.88 -18.54
N ARG A 400 4.77 -6.09 -18.91
CA ARG A 400 3.48 -6.42 -19.52
C ARG A 400 2.88 -7.67 -18.87
N PRO A 401 1.59 -7.97 -19.12
CA PRO A 401 0.96 -9.20 -18.66
C PRO A 401 1.78 -10.42 -19.06
N GLY A 402 1.96 -11.35 -18.12
CA GLY A 402 2.54 -12.65 -18.37
C GLY A 402 1.79 -13.74 -17.61
N PRO A 403 2.07 -15.02 -17.89
CA PRO A 403 1.31 -16.14 -17.32
C PRO A 403 1.58 -16.38 -15.83
N GLN A 404 2.83 -16.14 -15.37
CA GLN A 404 3.24 -16.33 -13.97
C GLN A 404 4.08 -15.16 -13.48
N VAL A 405 5.01 -14.68 -14.29
CA VAL A 405 5.82 -13.47 -14.08
C VAL A 405 5.57 -12.49 -15.22
N PRO A 406 5.83 -11.18 -15.06
CA PRO A 406 5.55 -10.22 -16.12
C PRO A 406 6.38 -10.52 -17.37
N ALA A 407 5.80 -10.34 -18.54
CA ALA A 407 6.58 -10.28 -19.77
C ALA A 407 7.36 -8.95 -19.82
N VAL A 408 8.52 -8.94 -20.46
CA VAL A 408 9.33 -7.73 -20.67
C VAL A 408 9.28 -7.40 -22.16
N ALA A 409 8.56 -6.34 -22.53
CA ALA A 409 8.40 -5.93 -23.92
C ALA A 409 9.63 -5.22 -24.47
N ASP A 410 10.33 -4.47 -23.62
CA ASP A 410 11.55 -3.76 -23.99
C ASP A 410 12.44 -3.47 -22.77
N ILE A 411 13.73 -3.23 -23.02
CA ILE A 411 14.74 -2.83 -22.03
C ILE A 411 15.55 -1.68 -22.59
N VAL A 412 15.39 -0.50 -21.99
CA VAL A 412 16.04 0.74 -22.44
C VAL A 412 17.15 1.12 -21.49
N SER A 413 18.38 1.18 -21.98
CA SER A 413 19.52 1.74 -21.23
C SER A 413 19.44 3.27 -21.22
N ALA A 414 19.56 3.88 -20.05
CA ALA A 414 19.49 5.32 -19.87
C ALA A 414 20.38 5.80 -18.72
N THR A 415 20.34 7.11 -18.44
CA THR A 415 21.01 7.73 -17.29
C THR A 415 20.02 8.60 -16.52
N ALA A 416 19.97 8.48 -15.20
CA ALA A 416 19.13 9.33 -14.36
C ALA A 416 19.70 10.76 -14.21
N GLY A 417 18.83 11.75 -13.95
CA GLY A 417 19.22 13.13 -13.68
C GLY A 417 19.71 13.91 -14.91
N GLY A 418 19.31 13.48 -16.12
CA GLY A 418 19.59 14.20 -17.36
C GLY A 418 18.83 15.54 -17.46
N PRO A 419 19.29 16.48 -18.30
CA PRO A 419 18.62 17.78 -18.47
C PRO A 419 17.27 17.69 -19.19
N GLU A 420 17.01 16.58 -19.88
CA GLU A 420 15.78 16.31 -20.63
C GLU A 420 15.20 14.95 -20.20
N PRO A 421 13.86 14.78 -20.24
CA PRO A 421 13.23 13.48 -20.02
C PRO A 421 13.72 12.43 -21.02
N ILE A 422 13.86 11.19 -20.54
CA ILE A 422 14.21 10.03 -21.36
C ILE A 422 13.02 9.69 -22.25
N ARG A 423 13.22 9.61 -23.57
CA ARG A 423 12.16 9.34 -24.54
C ARG A 423 12.46 8.10 -25.37
N PHE A 424 11.50 7.19 -25.48
CA PHE A 424 11.58 5.96 -26.29
C PHE A 424 10.19 5.48 -26.70
N SER A 425 10.10 4.62 -27.71
CA SER A 425 8.82 4.10 -28.23
C SER A 425 8.85 2.58 -28.29
N VAL A 426 7.74 1.94 -27.93
CA VAL A 426 7.61 0.48 -27.86
C VAL A 426 6.36 0.02 -28.61
N PRO A 427 6.44 -1.00 -29.48
CA PRO A 427 5.26 -1.59 -30.11
C PRO A 427 4.45 -2.35 -29.06
N LEU A 428 3.32 -1.79 -28.62
CA LEU A 428 2.44 -2.41 -27.63
C LEU A 428 1.08 -2.75 -28.26
N ASP A 429 0.78 -4.03 -28.39
CA ASP A 429 -0.54 -4.52 -28.82
C ASP A 429 -1.44 -4.75 -27.59
N PRO A 430 -2.62 -4.10 -27.47
CA PRO A 430 -3.61 -4.39 -26.43
C PRO A 430 -4.05 -5.86 -26.38
N ALA A 431 -3.91 -6.62 -27.47
CA ALA A 431 -4.19 -8.06 -27.51
C ALA A 431 -3.19 -8.89 -26.68
N ASP A 432 -1.96 -8.40 -26.50
CA ASP A 432 -0.95 -9.00 -25.60
C ASP A 432 -1.21 -8.64 -24.13
N GLY A 433 -2.27 -7.86 -23.89
CA GLY A 433 -2.82 -7.55 -22.59
C GLY A 433 -2.91 -6.05 -22.31
N ASP A 434 -3.61 -5.68 -21.24
CA ASP A 434 -4.19 -4.36 -21.11
C ASP A 434 -3.45 -3.43 -20.16
N TRP A 435 -2.34 -3.85 -19.54
CA TRP A 435 -1.57 -2.98 -18.64
C TRP A 435 -0.08 -2.90 -19.00
N VAL A 436 0.55 -1.77 -18.68
CA VAL A 436 2.00 -1.60 -18.79
C VAL A 436 2.55 -0.90 -17.55
N VAL A 437 3.69 -1.36 -17.06
CA VAL A 437 4.41 -0.78 -15.90
C VAL A 437 5.86 -0.56 -16.30
N LEU A 438 6.43 0.58 -15.94
CA LEU A 438 7.87 0.81 -16.07
C LEU A 438 8.56 0.45 -14.76
N ARG A 439 9.53 -0.45 -14.83
CA ARG A 439 10.47 -0.74 -13.74
C ARG A 439 11.81 -0.10 -14.07
N VAL A 440 12.30 0.76 -13.19
CA VAL A 440 13.64 1.35 -13.28
C VAL A 440 14.56 0.50 -12.42
N SER A 441 15.69 0.05 -12.95
CA SER A 441 16.65 -0.77 -12.24
C SER A 441 18.10 -0.29 -12.40
N ASP A 442 18.92 -0.67 -11.43
CA ASP A 442 20.37 -0.60 -11.50
C ASP A 442 20.90 -1.91 -12.11
N PRO A 443 21.39 -1.89 -13.36
CA PRO A 443 21.84 -3.10 -14.04
C PRO A 443 23.16 -3.65 -13.47
N SER A 444 23.85 -2.91 -12.60
CA SER A 444 25.14 -3.32 -12.02
C SER A 444 25.01 -4.17 -10.75
N HIS A 445 23.83 -4.23 -10.15
CA HIS A 445 23.57 -5.00 -8.94
C HIS A 445 22.45 -6.03 -9.17
N PRO A 446 22.55 -7.22 -8.57
CA PRO A 446 21.48 -8.20 -8.64
C PRO A 446 20.25 -7.76 -7.83
N ASN A 447 19.08 -8.26 -8.21
CA ASN A 447 17.88 -8.17 -7.39
C ASN A 447 18.13 -8.92 -6.08
N ASP A 448 17.71 -8.32 -4.95
CA ASP A 448 17.80 -8.94 -3.62
C ASP A 448 16.86 -10.17 -3.52
N ALA A 449 15.78 -10.19 -4.32
CA ALA A 449 14.82 -11.29 -4.44
C ALA A 449 14.57 -11.66 -5.92
N PRO A 450 15.54 -12.32 -6.60
CA PRO A 450 15.45 -12.62 -8.03
C PRO A 450 14.48 -13.77 -8.30
N ALA A 451 14.02 -13.87 -9.56
CA ALA A 451 13.28 -15.02 -10.04
C ALA A 451 14.13 -16.30 -9.93
N PRO A 452 13.51 -17.49 -9.76
CA PRO A 452 14.24 -18.76 -9.68
C PRO A 452 14.80 -19.24 -11.05
N PHE A 453 14.70 -18.41 -12.09
CA PHE A 453 15.17 -18.65 -13.45
C PHE A 453 15.73 -17.34 -14.03
N GLU A 454 16.40 -17.41 -15.18
CA GLU A 454 16.88 -16.21 -15.87
C GLU A 454 15.70 -15.35 -16.31
N HIS A 455 15.66 -14.13 -15.78
CA HIS A 455 14.66 -13.13 -16.12
C HIS A 455 15.33 -11.76 -16.20
N PRO A 456 14.97 -10.89 -17.17
CA PRO A 456 15.61 -9.58 -17.30
C PRO A 456 15.56 -8.71 -16.04
N CYS A 457 14.48 -8.83 -15.25
CA CYS A 457 14.31 -8.12 -13.98
C CYS A 457 15.05 -8.74 -12.76
N ASN A 458 16.02 -9.63 -12.99
CA ASN A 458 16.91 -10.14 -11.94
C ASN A 458 18.02 -9.14 -11.55
N ASP A 459 17.99 -7.92 -12.09
CA ASP A 459 18.76 -6.77 -11.65
C ASP A 459 18.02 -5.98 -10.53
N ARG A 460 18.74 -5.10 -9.83
CA ARG A 460 18.25 -4.41 -8.64
C ARG A 460 17.21 -3.34 -9.01
N GLY A 461 15.96 -3.51 -8.59
CA GLY A 461 14.90 -2.53 -8.83
C GLY A 461 15.11 -1.27 -7.99
N LEU A 462 15.03 -0.09 -8.60
CA LEU A 462 15.12 1.21 -7.95
C LEU A 462 13.74 1.87 -7.79
N ALA A 463 12.88 1.74 -8.80
CA ALA A 463 11.54 2.30 -8.80
C ALA A 463 10.57 1.55 -9.71
N TYR A 464 9.27 1.70 -9.42
CA TYR A 464 8.17 1.28 -10.29
C TYR A 464 7.23 2.46 -10.53
N SER A 465 6.84 2.68 -11.79
CA SER A 465 5.73 3.59 -12.09
C SER A 465 4.40 2.98 -11.63
N SER A 466 3.36 3.80 -11.47
CA SER A 466 2.00 3.26 -11.54
C SER A 466 1.71 2.72 -12.95
N PRO A 467 0.78 1.76 -13.09
CA PRO A 467 0.45 1.19 -14.38
C PRO A 467 -0.30 2.18 -15.27
N TRP A 468 -0.20 1.97 -16.58
CA TRP A 468 -1.18 2.45 -17.55
C TRP A 468 -2.08 1.29 -17.98
N TRP A 469 -3.32 1.59 -18.35
CA TRP A 469 -4.24 0.61 -18.92
C TRP A 469 -4.55 0.93 -20.38
N LEU A 470 -4.11 0.08 -21.32
CA LEU A 470 -4.29 0.22 -22.76
C LEU A 470 -5.74 -0.10 -23.16
N GLY A 471 -6.24 0.56 -24.21
CA GLY A 471 -7.62 0.35 -24.69
C GLY A 471 -8.69 1.10 -23.90
N GLY A 472 -8.29 2.07 -23.07
CA GLY A 472 -9.18 3.00 -22.39
C GLY A 472 -9.79 2.50 -21.06
N ALA A 473 -10.88 3.13 -20.65
CA ALA A 473 -11.47 2.94 -19.32
C ALA A 473 -12.20 1.58 -19.13
N ARG A 474 -12.38 0.76 -20.17
CA ARG A 474 -13.04 -0.54 -20.04
C ARG A 474 -12.17 -1.45 -19.18
N ARG A 475 -12.65 -1.76 -17.97
CA ARG A 475 -12.09 -2.85 -17.16
C ARG A 475 -12.40 -4.16 -17.88
N PRO A 476 -11.45 -5.10 -18.01
CA PRO A 476 -11.72 -6.41 -18.58
C PRO A 476 -12.88 -7.09 -17.86
N ALA A 477 -13.63 -7.93 -18.57
CA ALA A 477 -14.49 -8.90 -17.90
C ALA A 477 -13.59 -9.78 -17.03
N ALA A 478 -13.93 -9.95 -15.75
CA ALA A 478 -13.12 -10.70 -14.80
C ALA A 478 -12.68 -12.04 -15.40
N ALA A 479 -11.38 -12.23 -15.60
CA ALA A 479 -10.87 -13.55 -15.89
C ALA A 479 -11.08 -14.38 -14.61
N THR A 480 -11.87 -15.44 -14.69
CA THR A 480 -11.89 -16.46 -13.64
C THR A 480 -10.50 -17.04 -13.54
N VAL A 481 -9.70 -16.55 -12.59
CA VAL A 481 -8.49 -17.23 -12.16
C VAL A 481 -8.95 -18.58 -11.63
N ALA A 482 -8.56 -19.64 -12.33
CA ALA A 482 -8.84 -21.00 -11.87
C ALA A 482 -8.28 -21.13 -10.46
N ARG A 483 -9.07 -21.66 -9.52
CA ARG A 483 -8.59 -22.02 -8.18
C ARG A 483 -7.39 -22.97 -8.36
N GLY A 484 -6.18 -22.44 -8.27
CA GLY A 484 -4.99 -23.26 -8.08
C GLY A 484 -5.22 -24.04 -6.79
N ALA A 485 -5.03 -25.36 -6.83
CA ALA A 485 -5.22 -26.20 -5.67
C ALA A 485 -4.48 -25.59 -4.47
N HIS A 486 -5.21 -25.20 -3.41
CA HIS A 486 -4.63 -24.78 -2.14
C HIS A 486 -3.60 -25.84 -1.74
N ARG A 487 -2.32 -25.49 -1.85
CA ARG A 487 -1.28 -26.32 -1.26
C ARG A 487 -1.12 -25.84 0.16
N THR A 488 -1.40 -26.74 1.09
CA THR A 488 -0.97 -26.62 2.48
C THR A 488 0.53 -26.36 2.49
N ARG A 489 0.94 -25.10 2.65
CA ARG A 489 2.31 -24.78 3.04
C ARG A 489 2.46 -25.37 4.44
N ARG A 490 3.30 -26.41 4.59
CA ARG A 490 3.83 -26.73 5.92
C ARG A 490 4.75 -25.57 6.26
N MET A 491 4.24 -24.69 7.10
CA MET A 491 5.06 -23.69 7.77
C MET A 491 6.30 -24.38 8.32
N SER A 492 7.47 -23.89 7.90
CA SER A 492 8.71 -24.33 8.50
C SER A 492 8.75 -23.85 9.96
N ALA A 493 9.64 -24.40 10.79
CA ALA A 493 9.85 -23.86 12.14
C ALA A 493 10.18 -22.34 12.14
N HIS A 494 10.59 -21.80 10.99
CA HIS A 494 10.86 -20.37 10.73
C HIS A 494 9.58 -19.54 10.52
N ASP A 495 8.47 -20.15 10.12
CA ASP A 495 7.20 -19.46 9.82
C ASP A 495 6.28 -19.37 11.04
N LEU A 496 6.36 -20.33 11.97
CA LEU A 496 5.63 -20.32 13.25
C LEU A 496 6.15 -19.26 14.24
N ALA A 497 7.28 -18.61 13.92
CA ALA A 497 7.99 -17.68 14.79
C ALA A 497 7.37 -16.27 14.89
N TRP A 498 6.37 -15.93 14.08
CA TRP A 498 5.69 -14.61 14.14
C TRP A 498 4.82 -14.41 15.39
N TRP A 499 4.59 -15.48 16.17
CA TRP A 499 3.84 -15.44 17.44
C TRP A 499 4.72 -15.62 18.68
N GLY A 500 6.04 -15.71 18.52
CA GLY A 500 6.97 -15.90 19.63
C GLY A 500 8.42 -15.91 19.17
N HIS A 501 9.08 -14.76 19.33
CA HIS A 501 10.53 -14.53 19.27
C HIS A 501 11.23 -14.41 17.88
N ALA A 502 11.58 -13.15 17.60
CA ALA A 502 12.89 -12.60 17.19
C ALA A 502 13.50 -12.98 15.82
N HIS A 503 13.79 -11.96 14.99
CA HIS A 503 15.14 -11.39 14.81
C HIS A 503 15.16 -10.15 13.92
#